data_AF-A0A7C8Z6M2-F1
#
_entry.id   AF-A0A7C8Z6M2-F1
#
_cell.length_a   1.000
_cell.length_b   1.000
_cell.length_c   1.000
_cell.angle_alpha   90.00
_cell.angle_beta   90.00
_cell.angle_gamma   90.00
#
_symmetry.space_group_name_H-M   'P 1'
#
loop_
_entity.id
_entity.type
_entity.pdbx_description
1 polymer ?
#
loop_
_entity_poly.entity_id
_entity_poly.type
_entity_poly.pdbx_seq_one_letter_code
_entity_poly.pdbx_strand_id
1 'polypeptide(L)'
;VIMFYAPVLFKTIGFKDNASLMSAVITGGVNVLATWVSIYGVDRWGRRFLFLEGGSQMFICQVIVAIFIGVKFGVSGNVTNLPEWYALVVVLFICIYVSAFAWSWGPLGWLVPSEIFPLEIRSAAQSINVSVNMFFTFIVAQIFLTMLCHLKFGLFLFFAFFVVLMSVFIYLFLPETKGVPIEEMGIIWRSHWFWGRFVREDDDVTLEMAKKNGLPTNVDSI
;
A
#
# COMPACT_ATOMS: atom_id res chain seq x y z
N VAL A 1 11.09 2.05 2.92
CA VAL A 1 11.77 1.75 4.20
C VAL A 1 12.02 0.26 4.37
N ILE A 2 11.01 -0.61 4.42
CA ILE A 2 11.19 -2.07 4.65
C ILE A 2 12.18 -2.74 3.67
N MET A 3 12.15 -2.40 2.37
CA MET A 3 13.11 -2.92 1.40
C MET A 3 14.58 -2.53 1.69
N PHE A 4 14.83 -1.36 2.28
CA PHE A 4 16.18 -0.91 2.62
C PHE A 4 16.73 -1.62 3.87
N TYR A 5 15.85 -2.07 4.75
CA TYR A 5 16.22 -2.73 6.00
C TYR A 5 16.13 -4.25 5.94
N ALA A 6 15.47 -4.84 4.93
CA ALA A 6 15.46 -6.28 4.70
C ALA A 6 16.89 -6.88 4.66
N PRO A 7 17.89 -6.30 3.97
CA PRO A 7 19.26 -6.82 3.97
C PRO A 7 19.93 -6.75 5.34
N VAL A 8 19.67 -5.68 6.09
CA VAL A 8 20.20 -5.50 7.46
C VAL A 8 19.60 -6.55 8.39
N LEU A 9 18.29 -6.78 8.30
CA LEU A 9 17.60 -7.82 9.05
C LEU A 9 18.13 -9.22 8.68
N PHE A 10 18.37 -9.50 7.40
CA PHE A 10 18.94 -10.77 6.94
C PHE A 10 20.38 -10.98 7.45
N LYS A 11 21.17 -9.91 7.53
CA LYS A 11 22.51 -9.94 8.12
C LYS A 11 22.49 -10.19 9.62
N THR A 12 21.57 -9.56 10.36
CA THR A 12 21.43 -9.73 11.81
C THR A 12 20.93 -11.13 12.20
N ILE A 13 20.16 -11.79 11.34
CA ILE A 13 19.61 -13.13 11.60
C ILE A 13 20.64 -14.26 11.27
N GLY A 14 21.83 -13.92 10.76
CA GLY A 14 22.95 -14.87 10.64
C GLY A 14 23.12 -15.53 9.28
N PHE A 15 22.44 -15.05 8.23
CA PHE A 15 22.73 -15.51 6.88
C PHE A 15 24.09 -14.98 6.41
N LYS A 16 24.99 -15.89 6.01
CA LYS A 16 26.24 -15.59 5.30
C LYS A 16 25.97 -14.62 4.15
N ASP A 17 26.87 -13.67 3.89
CA ASP A 17 26.68 -12.57 2.92
C ASP A 17 26.20 -13.03 1.52
N ASN A 18 26.50 -14.26 1.08
CA ASN A 18 26.00 -14.81 -0.20
C ASN A 18 24.51 -15.22 -0.17
N ALA A 19 23.99 -15.70 0.96
CA ALA A 19 22.59 -16.13 1.09
C ALA A 19 21.64 -14.93 1.27
N SER A 20 22.10 -13.86 1.93
CA SER A 20 21.34 -12.61 2.03
C SER A 20 21.24 -11.90 0.67
N LEU A 21 22.29 -11.94 -0.14
CA LEU A 21 22.29 -11.38 -1.50
C LEU A 21 21.35 -12.19 -2.42
N MET A 22 21.40 -13.52 -2.37
CA MET A 22 20.54 -14.37 -3.20
C MET A 22 19.06 -14.23 -2.82
N SER A 23 18.72 -14.13 -1.53
CA SER A 23 17.36 -13.86 -1.08
C SER A 23 16.86 -12.46 -1.47
N ALA A 24 17.73 -11.44 -1.44
CA ALA A 24 17.40 -10.11 -1.95
C ALA A 24 17.09 -10.12 -3.45
N VAL A 25 17.87 -10.87 -4.24
CA VAL A 25 17.64 -11.04 -5.69
C VAL A 25 16.31 -11.76 -5.95
N ILE A 26 16.01 -12.84 -5.22
CA ILE A 26 14.73 -13.56 -5.34
C ILE A 26 13.56 -12.63 -4.98
N THR A 27 13.69 -11.86 -3.89
CA THR A 27 12.67 -10.88 -3.47
C THR A 27 12.47 -9.81 -4.54
N GLY A 28 13.54 -9.29 -5.13
CA GLY A 28 13.50 -8.36 -6.24
C GLY A 28 12.83 -8.95 -7.48
N GLY A 29 13.12 -10.21 -7.81
CA GLY A 29 12.47 -10.92 -8.93
C GLY A 29 10.98 -11.09 -8.73
N VAL A 30 10.55 -11.52 -7.53
CA VAL A 30 9.13 -11.63 -7.17
C VAL A 30 8.45 -10.26 -7.23
N ASN A 31 9.13 -9.20 -6.80
CA ASN A 31 8.63 -7.82 -6.87
C ASN A 31 8.39 -7.36 -8.32
N VAL A 32 9.29 -7.70 -9.24
CA VAL A 32 9.11 -7.41 -10.69
C VAL A 32 7.91 -8.18 -11.25
N LEU A 33 7.78 -9.48 -10.94
CA LEU A 33 6.65 -10.29 -11.39
C LEU A 33 5.32 -9.77 -10.81
N ALA A 34 5.29 -9.40 -9.53
CA ALA A 34 4.12 -8.82 -8.88
C ALA A 34 3.71 -7.50 -9.53
N THR A 35 4.68 -6.67 -9.94
CA THR A 35 4.40 -5.42 -10.68
C THR A 35 3.70 -5.71 -12.02
N TRP A 36 4.11 -6.75 -12.76
CA TRP A 36 3.42 -7.15 -13.99
C TRP A 36 1.98 -7.59 -13.75
N VAL A 37 1.73 -8.34 -12.68
CA VAL A 37 0.37 -8.73 -12.26
C VAL A 37 -0.46 -7.51 -11.90
N SER A 38 0.13 -6.50 -11.27
CA SER A 38 -0.53 -5.23 -10.96
C SER A 38 -0.98 -4.49 -12.21
N ILE A 39 -0.08 -4.33 -13.19
CA ILE A 39 -0.39 -3.64 -14.44
C ILE A 39 -1.58 -4.31 -15.14
N TYR A 40 -1.59 -5.64 -15.19
CA TYR A 40 -2.71 -6.37 -15.78
C TYR A 40 -3.99 -6.32 -14.93
N GLY A 41 -3.84 -6.38 -13.60
CA GLY A 41 -4.94 -6.42 -12.65
C GLY A 41 -5.65 -5.06 -12.50
N VAL A 42 -4.93 -3.94 -12.64
CA VAL A 42 -5.46 -2.60 -12.37
C VAL A 42 -6.60 -2.22 -13.31
N ASP A 43 -6.48 -2.65 -14.56
CA ASP A 43 -7.49 -2.39 -15.60
C ASP A 43 -8.60 -3.43 -15.60
N ARG A 44 -8.36 -4.64 -15.06
CA ARG A 44 -9.34 -5.74 -15.08
C ARG A 44 -10.20 -5.83 -13.82
N TRP A 45 -9.61 -5.71 -12.64
CA TRP A 45 -10.30 -5.90 -11.35
C TRP A 45 -10.68 -4.59 -10.65
N GLY A 46 -10.12 -3.46 -11.07
CA GLY A 46 -10.38 -2.17 -10.43
C GLY A 46 -9.43 -1.89 -9.28
N ARG A 47 -9.37 -0.62 -8.90
CA ARG A 47 -8.31 -0.06 -8.05
C ARG A 47 -8.63 -0.36 -6.58
N ARG A 48 -9.92 -0.32 -6.22
CA ARG A 48 -10.38 -0.61 -4.86
C ARG A 48 -10.14 -2.07 -4.47
N PHE A 49 -10.41 -3.01 -5.39
CA PHE A 49 -10.18 -4.44 -5.13
C PHE A 49 -8.71 -4.74 -4.86
N LEU A 50 -7.79 -4.19 -5.66
CA LEU A 50 -6.35 -4.37 -5.47
C LEU A 50 -5.83 -3.75 -4.17
N PHE A 51 -6.37 -2.60 -3.74
CA PHE A 51 -6.02 -2.02 -2.45
C PHE A 51 -6.46 -2.89 -1.27
N LEU A 52 -7.67 -3.47 -1.35
CA LEU A 52 -8.22 -4.29 -0.28
C LEU A 52 -7.54 -5.66 -0.18
N GLU A 53 -7.31 -6.33 -1.30
CA GLU A 53 -6.57 -7.59 -1.35
C GLU A 53 -5.10 -7.40 -0.94
N GLY A 54 -4.45 -6.34 -1.44
CA GLY A 54 -3.10 -6.00 -1.01
C GLY A 54 -3.02 -5.69 0.49
N GLY A 55 -3.98 -4.91 1.01
CA GLY A 55 -4.08 -4.58 2.43
C GLY A 55 -4.32 -5.79 3.32
N SER A 56 -5.23 -6.69 2.94
CA SER A 56 -5.51 -7.92 3.70
C SER A 56 -4.28 -8.84 3.73
N GLN A 57 -3.62 -9.04 2.60
CA GLN A 57 -2.42 -9.87 2.50
C GLN A 57 -1.26 -9.28 3.33
N MET A 58 -1.05 -7.96 3.24
CA MET A 58 -0.04 -7.26 4.04
C MET A 58 -0.31 -7.38 5.54
N PHE A 59 -1.57 -7.24 5.96
CA PHE A 59 -1.97 -7.39 7.36
C PHE A 59 -1.72 -8.81 7.88
N ILE A 60 -2.18 -9.83 7.15
CA ILE A 60 -1.98 -11.24 7.52
C ILE A 60 -0.49 -11.56 7.67
N CYS A 61 0.34 -11.12 6.72
CA CYS A 61 1.78 -11.35 6.77
C CYS A 61 2.41 -10.68 8.00
N GLN A 62 2.04 -9.43 8.31
CA GLN A 62 2.58 -8.73 9.47
C GLN A 62 2.13 -9.33 10.80
N VAL A 63 0.88 -9.79 10.91
CA VAL A 63 0.37 -10.48 12.11
C VAL A 63 1.12 -11.79 12.32
N ILE A 64 1.32 -12.59 11.26
CA ILE A 64 2.09 -13.83 11.34
C ILE A 64 3.53 -13.53 11.77
N VAL A 65 4.22 -12.59 11.13
CA VAL A 65 5.59 -12.20 11.50
C VAL A 65 5.65 -11.70 12.94
N ALA A 66 4.69 -10.90 13.39
CA ALA A 66 4.61 -10.40 14.76
C ALA A 66 4.41 -11.52 15.79
N ILE A 67 3.52 -12.49 15.53
CA ILE A 67 3.30 -13.66 16.40
C ILE A 67 4.56 -14.51 16.47
N PHE A 68 5.17 -14.82 15.33
CA PHE A 68 6.41 -15.57 15.28
C PHE A 68 7.48 -14.84 16.10
N ILE A 69 7.78 -13.57 15.81
CA ILE A 69 8.80 -12.84 16.56
C ILE A 69 8.42 -12.74 18.04
N GLY A 70 7.16 -12.51 18.40
CA GLY A 70 6.70 -12.44 19.79
C GLY A 70 6.83 -13.74 20.59
N VAL A 71 6.54 -14.90 19.98
CA VAL A 71 6.64 -16.22 20.64
C VAL A 71 8.10 -16.62 20.89
N LYS A 72 9.03 -16.21 20.02
CA LYS A 72 10.46 -16.57 20.15
C LYS A 72 11.33 -15.51 20.84
N PHE A 73 11.03 -14.22 20.67
CA PHE A 73 11.71 -13.10 21.31
C PHE A 73 10.97 -12.61 22.57
N GLY A 74 10.23 -13.47 23.27
CA GLY A 74 9.53 -13.12 24.51
C GLY A 74 10.38 -12.25 25.45
N VAL A 75 9.71 -11.48 26.33
CA VAL A 75 10.21 -10.37 27.18
C VAL A 75 11.58 -10.58 27.85
N SER A 76 12.03 -11.82 28.02
CA SER A 76 13.36 -12.19 28.50
C SER A 76 14.29 -12.56 27.33
N GLY A 77 15.17 -11.62 26.96
CA GLY A 77 16.13 -11.74 25.86
C GLY A 77 17.24 -12.79 26.04
N ASN A 78 16.89 -14.06 26.21
CA ASN A 78 17.85 -15.17 26.22
C ASN A 78 17.84 -15.88 24.87
N VAL A 79 18.81 -15.50 24.03
CA VAL A 79 19.00 -16.05 22.69
C VAL A 79 19.76 -17.37 22.83
N THR A 80 19.04 -18.49 22.84
CA THR A 80 19.65 -19.81 22.67
C THR A 80 19.09 -20.44 21.40
N ASN A 81 19.92 -20.38 20.35
CA ASN A 81 19.77 -21.03 19.04
C ASN A 81 18.46 -20.73 18.30
N LEU A 82 18.46 -19.66 17.49
CA LEU A 82 17.45 -19.47 16.46
C LEU A 82 17.68 -20.53 15.38
N PRO A 83 16.79 -21.53 15.20
CA PRO A 83 17.02 -22.54 14.18
C PRO A 83 16.87 -21.90 12.78
N GLU A 84 17.76 -22.25 11.86
CA GLU A 84 17.85 -21.62 10.52
C GLU A 84 16.54 -21.66 9.73
N TRP A 85 15.69 -22.68 9.94
CA TRP A 85 14.37 -22.78 9.32
C TRP A 85 13.45 -21.62 9.72
N TYR A 86 13.60 -21.10 10.95
CA TYR A 86 12.79 -20.01 11.47
C TYR A 86 13.09 -18.69 10.80
N ALA A 87 14.38 -18.43 10.60
CA ALA A 87 14.88 -17.28 9.86
C ALA A 87 14.33 -17.27 8.43
N LEU A 88 14.37 -18.43 7.76
CA LEU A 88 13.85 -18.60 6.40
C LEU A 88 12.34 -18.33 6.31
N VAL A 89 11.55 -18.77 7.29
CA VAL A 89 10.11 -18.50 7.34
C VAL A 89 9.82 -17.00 7.50
N VAL A 90 10.52 -16.30 8.41
CA VAL A 90 10.37 -14.85 8.58
C VAL A 90 10.73 -14.09 7.30
N VAL A 91 11.82 -14.48 6.63
CA VAL A 91 12.22 -13.92 5.34
C VAL A 91 11.11 -14.11 4.30
N LEU A 92 10.59 -15.32 4.18
CA LEU A 92 9.55 -15.67 3.21
C LEU A 92 8.29 -14.80 3.41
N PHE A 93 7.84 -14.60 4.65
CA PHE A 93 6.70 -13.72 4.93
C PHE A 93 6.99 -12.24 4.63
N ILE A 94 8.22 -11.76 4.84
CA ILE A 94 8.62 -10.41 4.42
C ILE A 94 8.60 -10.30 2.89
N CYS A 95 9.03 -11.33 2.16
CA CYS A 95 8.95 -11.36 0.70
C CYS A 95 7.50 -11.31 0.21
N ILE A 96 6.61 -12.07 0.84
CA ILE A 96 5.17 -12.03 0.53
C ILE A 96 4.61 -10.64 0.82
N TYR A 97 4.96 -10.03 1.97
CA TYR A 97 4.57 -8.66 2.29
C TYR A 97 5.06 -7.66 1.23
N VAL A 98 6.31 -7.77 0.77
CA VAL A 98 6.87 -6.90 -0.27
C VAL A 98 6.13 -7.10 -1.59
N SER A 99 5.82 -8.33 -1.98
CA SER A 99 5.04 -8.62 -3.19
C SER A 99 3.61 -8.06 -3.10
N ALA A 100 3.00 -8.14 -1.92
CA ALA A 100 1.68 -7.59 -1.65
C ALA A 100 1.67 -6.05 -1.70
N PHE A 101 2.77 -5.40 -1.33
CA PHE A 101 2.94 -3.96 -1.51
C PHE A 101 3.17 -3.59 -2.97
N ALA A 102 3.96 -4.40 -3.68
CA ALA A 102 4.37 -4.19 -5.07
C ALA A 102 3.20 -4.07 -6.04
N TRP A 103 2.17 -4.89 -5.86
CA TRP A 103 1.04 -4.92 -6.78
C TRP A 103 -0.15 -4.05 -6.35
N SER A 104 -0.09 -3.44 -5.16
CA SER A 104 -1.19 -2.66 -4.59
C SER A 104 -0.71 -1.22 -4.33
N TRP A 105 -0.37 -0.90 -3.09
CA TRP A 105 0.02 0.42 -2.61
C TRP A 105 1.20 1.05 -3.36
N GLY A 106 2.10 0.23 -3.91
CA GLY A 106 3.21 0.70 -4.74
C GLY A 106 2.73 1.49 -5.96
N PRO A 107 2.16 0.86 -6.99
CA PRO A 107 1.71 1.52 -8.20
C PRO A 107 0.43 2.34 -7.98
N LEU A 108 -0.52 1.84 -7.19
CA LEU A 108 -1.79 2.54 -6.97
C LEU A 108 -1.61 3.86 -6.20
N GLY A 109 -0.60 3.95 -5.33
CA GLY A 109 -0.28 5.18 -4.60
C GLY A 109 0.16 6.33 -5.50
N TRP A 110 0.65 6.04 -6.71
CA TRP A 110 0.97 7.05 -7.72
C TRP A 110 -0.17 7.24 -8.71
N LEU A 111 -0.81 6.14 -9.10
CA LEU A 111 -1.88 6.13 -10.09
C LEU A 111 -3.13 6.85 -9.59
N VAL A 112 -3.62 6.55 -8.39
CA VAL A 112 -4.86 7.15 -7.87
C VAL A 112 -4.77 8.67 -7.75
N PRO A 113 -3.74 9.26 -7.12
CA PRO A 113 -3.57 10.70 -7.11
C PRO A 113 -3.50 11.31 -8.52
N SER A 114 -3.07 10.57 -9.55
CA SER A 114 -3.01 11.10 -10.91
C SER A 114 -4.36 11.10 -11.64
N GLU A 115 -5.28 10.24 -11.21
CA GLU A 115 -6.63 10.10 -11.78
C GLU A 115 -7.66 10.99 -11.07
N ILE A 116 -7.51 11.24 -9.76
CA ILE A 116 -8.53 11.94 -8.97
C ILE A 116 -8.56 13.46 -9.11
N PHE A 117 -7.45 14.08 -9.54
CA PHE A 117 -7.34 15.53 -9.60
C PHE A 117 -7.63 16.06 -11.02
N PRO A 118 -8.43 17.13 -11.16
CA PRO A 118 -8.68 17.75 -12.46
C PRO A 118 -7.39 18.32 -13.06
N LEU A 119 -7.33 18.38 -14.39
CA LEU A 119 -6.12 18.67 -15.15
C LEU A 119 -5.42 19.98 -14.73
N GLU A 120 -6.20 20.98 -14.33
CA GLU A 120 -5.72 22.31 -13.94
C GLU A 120 -4.90 22.32 -12.64
N ILE A 121 -5.31 21.54 -11.63
CA ILE A 121 -4.64 21.50 -10.32
C ILE A 121 -3.75 20.26 -10.14
N ARG A 122 -3.78 19.32 -11.10
CA ARG A 122 -3.10 18.03 -10.99
C ARG A 122 -1.60 18.16 -10.71
N SER A 123 -0.91 19.10 -11.34
CA SER A 123 0.53 19.32 -11.11
C SER A 123 0.82 19.79 -9.68
N ALA A 124 0.01 20.73 -9.16
CA ALA A 124 0.12 21.21 -7.78
C ALA A 124 -0.29 20.14 -6.76
N ALA A 125 -1.30 19.35 -7.05
CA ALA A 125 -1.72 18.27 -6.17
C ALA A 125 -0.70 17.12 -6.14
N GLN A 126 -0.08 16.80 -7.27
CA GLN A 126 1.01 15.82 -7.34
C GLN A 126 2.26 16.28 -6.61
N SER A 127 2.61 17.58 -6.67
CA SER A 127 3.75 18.09 -5.88
C SER A 127 3.50 17.94 -4.38
N ILE A 128 2.28 18.23 -3.90
CA ILE A 128 1.89 17.99 -2.51
C ILE A 128 2.00 16.49 -2.17
N ASN A 129 1.50 15.60 -3.02
CA ASN A 129 1.60 14.14 -2.83
C ASN A 129 3.07 13.70 -2.67
N VAL A 130 3.95 14.15 -3.57
CA VAL A 130 5.39 13.85 -3.51
C VAL A 130 6.02 14.43 -2.26
N SER A 131 5.74 15.68 -1.90
CA SER A 131 6.29 16.33 -0.71
C SER A 131 5.88 15.61 0.56
N VAL A 132 4.60 15.25 0.71
CA VAL A 132 4.08 14.50 1.86
C VAL A 132 4.71 13.10 1.92
N ASN A 133 4.78 12.40 0.78
CA ASN A 133 5.41 11.08 0.71
C ASN A 133 6.89 11.11 1.12
N MET A 134 7.66 12.09 0.65
CA MET A 134 9.08 12.25 1.00
C MET A 134 9.26 12.64 2.47
N PHE A 135 8.42 13.53 2.99
CA PHE A 135 8.43 13.93 4.38
C PHE A 135 8.17 12.75 5.34
N PHE A 136 7.12 11.97 5.08
CA PHE A 136 6.85 10.77 5.88
C PHE A 136 7.91 9.69 5.69
N THR A 137 8.46 9.53 4.48
CA THR A 137 9.58 8.60 4.25
C THR A 137 10.79 8.97 5.11
N PHE A 138 11.11 10.26 5.23
CA PHE A 138 12.19 10.75 6.08
C PHE A 138 11.91 10.45 7.57
N ILE A 139 10.73 10.81 8.07
CA ILE A 139 10.34 10.57 9.47
C ILE A 139 10.42 9.08 9.81
N VAL A 140 9.81 8.23 8.97
CA VAL A 140 9.82 6.79 9.21
C VAL A 140 11.24 6.27 9.15
N ALA A 141 12.07 6.67 8.18
CA ALA A 141 13.47 6.22 8.11
C ALA A 141 14.28 6.59 9.37
N GLN A 142 14.08 7.79 9.93
CA GLN A 142 14.76 8.22 11.16
C GLN A 142 14.29 7.44 12.40
N ILE A 143 12.98 7.28 12.57
CA ILE A 143 12.40 6.65 13.77
C ILE A 143 12.54 5.12 13.71
N PHE A 144 12.59 4.52 12.53
CA PHE A 144 12.61 3.07 12.33
C PHE A 144 13.78 2.40 13.03
N LEU A 145 15.00 2.97 12.98
CA LEU A 145 16.17 2.38 13.64
C LEU A 145 16.00 2.35 15.16
N THR A 146 15.51 3.44 15.76
CA THR A 146 15.23 3.54 17.20
C THR A 146 14.13 2.56 17.64
N MET A 147 13.07 2.42 16.83
CA MET A 147 11.99 1.47 17.08
C MET A 147 12.44 0.01 16.90
N LEU A 148 13.35 -0.30 15.96
CA LEU A 148 13.92 -1.63 15.83
C LEU A 148 14.70 -2.04 17.08
N CYS A 149 15.49 -1.12 17.65
CA CYS A 149 16.29 -1.41 18.85
C CYS A 149 15.44 -1.63 20.11
N HIS A 150 14.38 -0.84 20.30
CA HIS A 150 13.58 -0.86 21.54
C HIS A 150 12.33 -1.75 21.44
N LEU A 151 11.70 -1.80 20.27
CA LEU A 151 10.32 -2.25 20.11
C LEU A 151 10.20 -3.51 19.25
N LYS A 152 11.31 -4.20 18.92
CA LYS A 152 11.44 -5.51 18.23
C LYS A 152 10.14 -6.06 17.62
N PHE A 153 9.27 -6.69 18.43
CA PHE A 153 8.01 -7.30 17.96
C PHE A 153 6.88 -6.29 17.76
N GLY A 154 6.79 -5.25 18.59
CA GLY A 154 5.73 -4.24 18.52
C GLY A 154 5.85 -3.29 17.32
N LEU A 155 7.02 -3.20 16.68
CA LEU A 155 7.15 -2.51 15.39
C LEU A 155 6.25 -3.12 14.31
N PHE A 156 6.17 -4.45 14.23
CA PHE A 156 5.31 -5.12 13.25
C PHE A 156 3.82 -4.93 13.55
N LEU A 157 3.44 -4.96 14.84
CA LEU A 157 2.07 -4.66 15.26
C LEU A 157 1.69 -3.19 14.99
N PHE A 158 2.62 -2.26 15.20
CA PHE A 158 2.42 -0.85 14.88
C PHE A 158 2.15 -0.67 13.39
N PHE A 159 2.99 -1.24 12.52
CA PHE A 159 2.73 -1.19 11.07
C PHE A 159 1.43 -1.91 10.70
N ALA A 160 1.05 -3.00 11.38
CA ALA A 160 -0.16 -3.75 11.05
C ALA A 160 -1.40 -2.92 11.35
N PHE A 161 -1.39 -2.20 12.46
CA PHE A 161 -2.44 -1.23 12.80
C PHE A 161 -2.56 -0.13 11.73
N PHE A 162 -1.44 0.44 11.28
CA PHE A 162 -1.45 1.46 10.22
C PHE A 162 -1.95 0.90 8.88
N VAL A 163 -1.59 -0.33 8.51
CA VAL A 163 -2.08 -0.99 7.29
C VAL A 163 -3.59 -1.19 7.35
N VAL A 164 -4.15 -1.59 8.50
CA VAL A 164 -5.61 -1.70 8.68
C VAL A 164 -6.28 -0.34 8.58
N LEU A 165 -5.75 0.67 9.29
CA LEU A 165 -6.29 2.02 9.25
C LEU A 165 -6.34 2.57 7.82
N MET A 166 -5.27 2.40 7.06
CA MET A 166 -5.18 2.82 5.67
C MET A 166 -6.13 2.00 4.76
N SER A 167 -6.24 0.69 4.98
CA SER A 167 -7.16 -0.16 4.20
C SER A 167 -8.63 0.19 4.46
N VAL A 168 -9.00 0.49 5.72
CA VAL A 168 -10.34 0.97 6.09
C VAL A 168 -10.60 2.34 5.49
N PHE A 169 -9.61 3.23 5.49
CA PHE A 169 -9.73 4.54 4.85
C PHE A 169 -10.04 4.40 3.35
N ILE A 170 -9.31 3.54 2.63
CA ILE A 170 -9.58 3.27 1.22
C ILE A 170 -10.96 2.63 1.02
N TYR A 171 -11.37 1.71 1.90
CA TYR A 171 -12.69 1.11 1.82
C TYR A 171 -13.83 2.13 1.92
N LEU A 172 -13.69 3.14 2.78
CA LEU A 172 -14.76 4.11 3.08
C LEU A 172 -14.74 5.36 2.21
N PHE A 173 -13.56 5.84 1.82
CA PHE A 173 -13.37 7.14 1.19
C PHE A 173 -12.94 7.09 -0.28
N LEU A 174 -12.44 5.95 -0.79
CA LEU A 174 -12.02 5.83 -2.18
C LEU A 174 -13.15 5.22 -3.03
N PRO A 175 -13.85 6.03 -3.86
CA PRO A 175 -14.74 5.48 -4.87
C PRO A 175 -13.92 4.75 -5.96
N GLU A 176 -14.55 3.81 -6.66
CA GLU A 176 -13.88 3.08 -7.74
C GLU A 176 -13.63 4.01 -8.94
N THR A 177 -12.36 4.15 -9.35
CA THR A 177 -11.95 5.03 -10.47
C THR A 177 -11.86 4.31 -11.81
N LYS A 178 -12.15 3.00 -11.84
CA LYS A 178 -11.97 2.15 -13.02
C LYS A 178 -12.80 2.63 -14.22
N GLY A 179 -12.11 2.93 -15.33
CA GLY A 179 -12.72 3.15 -16.64
C GLY A 179 -13.43 4.49 -16.80
N VAL A 180 -13.26 5.41 -15.87
CA VAL A 180 -13.90 6.74 -15.92
C VAL A 180 -12.91 7.76 -16.48
N PRO A 181 -13.29 8.56 -17.50
CA PRO A 181 -12.47 9.64 -18.01
C PRO A 181 -12.10 10.62 -16.89
N ILE A 182 -10.88 11.13 -16.91
CA ILE A 182 -10.38 12.09 -15.89
C ILE A 182 -11.30 13.33 -15.80
N GLU A 183 -11.92 13.71 -16.90
CA GLU A 183 -12.85 14.84 -17.02
C GLU A 183 -14.18 14.60 -16.27
N GLU A 184 -14.57 13.34 -16.05
CA GLU A 184 -15.84 12.96 -15.42
C GLU A 184 -15.69 12.56 -13.95
N MET A 185 -14.48 12.65 -13.38
CA MET A 185 -14.23 12.27 -11.99
C MET A 185 -15.08 13.05 -10.98
N GLY A 186 -15.45 14.30 -11.29
CA GLY A 186 -16.36 15.11 -10.47
C GLY A 186 -17.71 14.43 -10.21
N ILE A 187 -18.23 13.66 -11.18
CA ILE A 187 -19.50 12.93 -11.08
C ILE A 187 -19.40 11.80 -10.05
N ILE A 188 -18.27 11.09 -10.02
CA ILE A 188 -18.00 10.03 -9.03
C ILE A 188 -17.95 10.61 -7.63
N TRP A 189 -17.22 11.72 -7.44
CA TRP A 189 -17.13 12.39 -6.13
C TRP A 189 -18.51 12.86 -5.64
N ARG A 190 -19.39 13.32 -6.55
CA ARG A 190 -20.78 13.69 -6.23
C ARG A 190 -21.64 12.49 -5.83
N SER A 191 -21.47 11.34 -6.50
CA SER A 191 -22.23 10.11 -6.19
C SER A 191 -21.83 9.48 -4.85
N HIS A 192 -20.65 9.82 -4.33
CA HIS A 192 -20.15 9.24 -3.09
C HIS A 192 -20.87 9.82 -1.86
N TRP A 193 -21.38 8.94 -0.99
CA TRP A 193 -22.20 9.27 0.18
C TRP A 193 -21.60 10.35 1.10
N PHE A 194 -20.27 10.41 1.20
CA PHE A 194 -19.56 11.40 2.02
C PHE A 194 -19.09 12.63 1.22
N TRP A 195 -18.55 12.41 0.01
CA TRP A 195 -17.88 13.48 -0.75
C TRP A 195 -18.88 14.35 -1.52
N GLY A 196 -20.07 13.82 -1.84
CA GLY A 196 -21.12 14.59 -2.52
C GLY A 196 -21.64 15.78 -1.72
N ARG A 197 -21.35 15.88 -0.43
CA ARG A 197 -21.66 17.05 0.41
C ARG A 197 -20.72 18.23 0.20
N PHE A 198 -19.55 18.02 -0.39
CA PHE A 198 -18.48 19.02 -0.53
C PHE A 198 -18.22 19.45 -1.97
N VAL A 199 -18.84 18.80 -2.97
CA VAL A 199 -18.75 19.20 -4.39
C VAL A 199 -19.72 20.37 -4.62
N ARG A 200 -19.19 21.53 -5.06
CA ARG A 200 -19.97 22.77 -5.34
C ARG A 200 -20.69 22.66 -6.69
N GLU A 201 -21.82 23.37 -6.82
CA GLU A 201 -22.68 23.46 -8.02
C GLU A 201 -21.99 23.97 -9.31
N ASP A 202 -20.76 24.47 -9.25
CA ASP A 202 -20.06 25.03 -10.41
C ASP A 202 -19.73 23.98 -11.53
N ASP A 203 -19.90 22.68 -11.25
CA ASP A 203 -19.80 21.57 -12.22
C ASP A 203 -21.06 21.35 -13.09
N ASP A 204 -22.13 22.15 -12.92
CA ASP A 204 -23.38 22.01 -13.67
C ASP A 204 -23.20 22.21 -15.20
N VAL A 205 -22.19 23.00 -15.62
CA VAL A 205 -21.85 23.18 -17.05
C VAL A 205 -21.30 21.89 -17.66
N THR A 206 -20.52 21.12 -16.90
CA THR A 206 -19.92 19.85 -17.32
C THR A 206 -20.96 18.73 -17.38
N LEU A 207 -21.92 18.74 -16.44
CA LEU A 207 -23.07 17.82 -16.42
C LEU A 207 -24.05 18.06 -17.58
N GLU A 208 -24.30 19.33 -17.96
CA GLU A 208 -25.07 19.61 -19.18
C GLU A 208 -24.36 19.06 -20.42
N MET A 209 -23.03 19.16 -20.51
CA MET A 209 -22.27 18.59 -21.63
C MET A 209 -22.31 17.05 -21.67
N ALA A 210 -22.16 16.38 -20.52
CA ALA A 210 -22.24 14.93 -20.43
C ALA A 210 -23.65 14.40 -20.77
N LYS A 211 -24.70 15.09 -20.32
CA LYS A 211 -26.11 14.77 -20.61
C LYS A 211 -26.44 15.02 -22.09
N LYS A 212 -25.84 16.03 -22.72
CA LYS A 212 -25.96 16.32 -24.16
C LYS A 212 -25.22 15.29 -25.04
N ASN A 213 -24.20 14.62 -24.50
CA ASN A 213 -23.41 13.59 -25.19
C ASN A 213 -23.94 12.16 -24.97
N GLY A 214 -25.07 11.98 -24.28
CA GLY A 214 -25.78 10.69 -24.23
C GLY A 214 -25.11 9.59 -23.39
N LEU A 215 -24.25 9.94 -22.42
CA LEU A 215 -23.63 8.98 -21.52
C LEU A 215 -24.60 8.52 -20.43
N PRO A 216 -24.58 7.22 -20.06
CA PRO A 216 -25.58 6.65 -19.16
C PRO A 216 -25.48 7.23 -17.75
N THR A 217 -26.57 7.86 -17.30
CA THR A 217 -26.74 8.48 -15.97
C THR A 217 -27.49 7.60 -14.97
N ASN A 218 -27.78 6.34 -15.32
CA ASN A 218 -28.55 5.44 -14.44
C ASN A 218 -27.63 4.63 -13.54
N VAL A 219 -27.56 5.05 -12.27
CA VAL A 219 -27.24 4.19 -11.13
C VAL A 219 -28.54 3.96 -10.35
N ASP A 220 -29.47 3.25 -10.97
CA ASP A 220 -30.57 2.59 -10.26
C ASP A 220 -30.25 1.10 -10.21
N SER A 221 -29.36 0.69 -9.29
CA SER A 221 -29.25 -0.66 -8.67
C SER A 221 -27.85 -0.93 -8.10
N ILE A 222 -27.52 -0.31 -6.97
CA ILE A 222 -26.77 -0.96 -5.87
C ILE A 222 -27.48 -0.60 -4.57
#